data_AF-A0A060YV59-F1
#
_entry.id   AF-A0A060YV59-F1
#
_cell.length_a   1.000
_cell.length_b   1.000
_cell.length_c   1.000
_cell.angle_alpha   90.00
_cell.angle_beta   90.00
_cell.angle_gamma   90.00
#
_symmetry.space_group_name_H-M   'P 1'
#
loop_
_entity.id
_entity.type
_entity.pdbx_description
1 polymer ?
#
loop_
_entity_poly.entity_id
_entity_poly.type
_entity_poly.pdbx_seq_one_letter_code
_entity_poly.pdbx_strand_id
1 'polypeptide(L)'
;KWYILVTNQFQPDDLSSIAFLLNMNIFCVFDFDPDSKVSGFCSKYIQHHAANMHFMQNYKIPDGMSIGDFVSHLHLFEQTSWIFCNGRNDYQGNESPSDEITWIKTKMTLLRDSVSLICKQILPIGTFTVVLLLTSPVEKPLLHTFNVFFTDMEGHDDIICISESEDNYQKWQHFAELSCGTETVNRSSVVGMKMSHVNATLQRIQHVTTRATKHLSTHVKGQCPFETRDEERMYSLEILSVYHCDESSDDFIEAEKENIERQFYHGGRVSWMNFWLAEKKFVGDVIQRDAYWDVSKLLSDTQKWSIDQLAVNSINIYHHPGSGGSTVARQVLWNNRKDLRCAVVKPSYSATIVSEHAVQLREYEEKDSQKCLPVLLLVEDCDKEHLDDLKHELEVASYTKKIAQGTLCFILLSCRRSHNPEKMCKDLPLQNVAVTHKLSKEEKRQFAGKRQKLEEQYQPEFILTFVLMSEEFEHKKIVKYVEQFVKHLLQGIDHGSVVTRLIRYVALLNTYVQNSFISQSHCETLLALTIHMDRFRQHTFERSLSEPAKLVFIHLRDDRTYIESIRIIHPFVAKEILQQLG
;
A
#
# COMPACT_ATOMS: atom_id res chain seq x y z
N LYS A 1 -6.73 -3.53 7.46
CA LYS A 1 -6.51 -4.73 8.28
C LYS A 1 -6.47 -5.93 7.35
N TRP A 2 -5.60 -6.91 7.61
CA TRP A 2 -5.52 -8.15 6.85
C TRP A 2 -6.52 -9.20 7.37
N TYR A 3 -6.87 -10.17 6.54
CA TYR A 3 -7.67 -11.32 6.95
C TYR A 3 -6.93 -12.63 6.71
N ILE A 4 -7.01 -13.54 7.67
CA ILE A 4 -6.57 -14.93 7.52
C ILE A 4 -7.84 -15.78 7.51
N LEU A 5 -8.06 -16.53 6.44
CA LEU A 5 -9.19 -17.44 6.36
C LEU A 5 -8.74 -18.84 6.77
N VAL A 6 -9.57 -19.53 7.55
CA VAL A 6 -9.43 -20.97 7.81
C VAL A 6 -10.70 -21.63 7.33
N THR A 7 -10.59 -22.53 6.36
CA THR A 7 -11.76 -23.10 5.70
C THR A 7 -11.60 -24.57 5.40
N ASN A 8 -12.72 -25.27 5.28
CA ASN A 8 -12.84 -26.59 4.71
C ASN A 8 -13.69 -26.55 3.41
N GLN A 9 -14.16 -27.70 2.98
CA GLN A 9 -14.87 -27.88 1.70
C GLN A 9 -16.12 -27.00 1.63
N PHE A 10 -16.22 -26.20 0.57
CA PHE A 10 -17.44 -25.46 0.28
C PHE A 10 -18.45 -26.32 -0.49
N GLN A 11 -19.73 -26.18 -0.15
CA GLN A 11 -20.79 -26.72 -1.00
C GLN A 11 -20.95 -25.87 -2.27
N PRO A 12 -21.45 -26.44 -3.38
CA PRO A 12 -21.66 -25.69 -4.63
C PRO A 12 -22.52 -24.42 -4.46
N ASP A 13 -23.55 -24.49 -3.61
CA ASP A 13 -24.42 -23.35 -3.31
C ASP A 13 -23.66 -22.24 -2.57
N ASP A 14 -22.77 -22.59 -1.63
CA ASP A 14 -21.93 -21.62 -0.91
C ASP A 14 -20.93 -20.95 -1.84
N LEU A 15 -20.33 -21.69 -2.77
CA LEU A 15 -19.41 -21.15 -3.79
C LEU A 15 -20.05 -20.09 -4.69
N SER A 16 -21.38 -20.13 -4.85
CA SER A 16 -22.11 -19.09 -5.59
C SER A 16 -22.24 -17.77 -4.81
N SER A 17 -21.94 -17.79 -3.51
CA SER A 17 -22.16 -16.69 -2.56
C SER A 17 -20.87 -16.21 -1.88
N ILE A 18 -19.74 -16.23 -2.57
CA ILE A 18 -18.42 -15.85 -2.02
C ILE A 18 -18.02 -14.39 -2.27
N ALA A 19 -18.93 -13.54 -2.76
CA ALA A 19 -18.56 -12.23 -3.25
C ALA A 19 -18.02 -11.30 -2.15
N PHE A 20 -18.50 -11.43 -0.91
CA PHE A 20 -17.93 -10.73 0.24
C PHE A 20 -16.49 -11.16 0.54
N LEU A 21 -16.13 -12.44 0.35
CA LEU A 21 -14.76 -12.93 0.54
C LEU A 21 -13.82 -12.34 -0.50
N LEU A 22 -14.28 -12.21 -1.74
CA LEU A 22 -13.51 -11.57 -2.82
C LEU A 22 -13.36 -10.05 -2.62
N ASN A 23 -14.12 -9.45 -1.70
CA ASN A 23 -13.94 -8.05 -1.31
C ASN A 23 -13.02 -7.87 -0.09
N MET A 24 -12.56 -8.95 0.53
CA MET A 24 -11.69 -8.89 1.70
C MET A 24 -10.22 -8.82 1.31
N ASN A 25 -9.43 -8.06 2.08
CA ASN A 25 -7.98 -8.02 1.94
C ASN A 25 -7.37 -9.27 2.60
N ILE A 26 -7.42 -10.41 1.89
CA ILE A 26 -7.00 -11.71 2.42
C ILE A 26 -5.48 -11.86 2.28
N PHE A 27 -4.80 -12.00 3.42
CA PHE A 27 -3.38 -12.28 3.48
C PHE A 27 -3.08 -13.74 3.13
N CYS A 28 -3.73 -14.67 3.81
CA CYS A 28 -3.61 -16.09 3.52
C CYS A 28 -4.88 -16.89 3.82
N VAL A 29 -4.96 -18.08 3.21
CA VAL A 29 -6.04 -19.05 3.41
C VAL A 29 -5.44 -20.37 3.86
N PHE A 30 -5.80 -20.84 5.06
CA PHE A 30 -5.56 -22.19 5.53
C PHE A 30 -6.71 -23.07 5.05
N ASP A 31 -6.49 -23.73 3.92
CA ASP A 31 -7.49 -24.50 3.20
C ASP A 31 -7.33 -26.00 3.46
N PHE A 32 -8.35 -26.61 4.06
CA PHE A 32 -8.39 -28.03 4.37
C PHE A 32 -9.06 -28.89 3.30
N ASP A 33 -9.58 -28.29 2.22
CA ASP A 33 -10.18 -29.02 1.09
C ASP A 33 -9.12 -29.41 0.04
N PRO A 34 -8.81 -30.71 -0.13
CA PRO A 34 -7.84 -31.17 -1.12
C PRO A 34 -8.22 -30.91 -2.57
N ASP A 35 -9.51 -30.71 -2.85
CA ASP A 35 -10.05 -30.46 -4.18
C ASP A 35 -10.30 -28.96 -4.43
N SER A 36 -9.92 -28.09 -3.48
CA SER A 36 -10.23 -26.66 -3.53
C SER A 36 -9.75 -25.98 -4.82
N LYS A 37 -8.58 -26.37 -5.33
CA LYS A 37 -8.02 -25.82 -6.58
C LYS A 37 -8.77 -26.31 -7.83
N VAL A 38 -9.38 -27.49 -7.78
CA VAL A 38 -10.07 -28.11 -8.92
C VAL A 38 -11.52 -27.64 -9.00
N SER A 39 -12.23 -27.69 -7.87
CA SER A 39 -13.68 -27.43 -7.82
C SER A 39 -14.15 -26.60 -6.63
N GLY A 40 -13.31 -26.38 -5.61
CA GLY A 40 -13.67 -25.63 -4.41
C GLY A 40 -13.30 -24.15 -4.45
N PHE A 41 -13.07 -23.57 -3.28
CA PHE A 41 -12.96 -22.12 -3.11
C PHE A 41 -11.75 -21.51 -3.85
N CYS A 42 -10.60 -22.17 -3.83
CA CYS A 42 -9.41 -21.72 -4.55
C CYS A 42 -9.69 -21.57 -6.05
N SER A 43 -10.35 -22.56 -6.65
CA SER A 43 -10.69 -22.57 -8.08
C SER A 43 -11.55 -21.37 -8.50
N LYS A 44 -12.44 -20.90 -7.61
CA LYS A 44 -13.28 -19.72 -7.82
C LYS A 44 -12.54 -18.43 -7.51
N TYR A 45 -11.74 -18.41 -6.47
CA TYR A 45 -10.95 -17.25 -6.07
C TYR A 45 -9.99 -16.81 -7.19
N ILE A 46 -9.25 -17.75 -7.77
CA ILE A 46 -8.24 -17.47 -8.81
C ILE A 46 -8.82 -16.98 -10.14
N GLN A 47 -10.15 -17.05 -10.31
CA GLN A 47 -10.83 -16.44 -11.45
C GLN A 47 -10.87 -14.91 -11.33
N HIS A 48 -10.81 -14.38 -10.10
CA HIS A 48 -10.97 -12.96 -9.80
C HIS A 48 -9.71 -12.31 -9.22
N HIS A 49 -8.90 -13.07 -8.48
CA HIS A 49 -7.70 -12.59 -7.78
C HIS A 49 -6.48 -13.46 -8.08
N ALA A 50 -5.28 -12.90 -7.91
CA ALA A 50 -4.05 -13.65 -7.92
C ALA A 50 -3.82 -14.33 -6.56
N ALA A 51 -3.33 -15.57 -6.59
CA ALA A 51 -2.98 -16.31 -5.38
C ALA A 51 -1.77 -17.20 -5.63
N ASN A 52 -0.90 -17.27 -4.63
CA ASN A 52 0.24 -18.18 -4.63
C ASN A 52 -0.10 -19.47 -3.90
N MET A 53 0.30 -20.60 -4.48
CA MET A 53 -0.07 -21.92 -3.98
C MET A 53 1.05 -22.49 -3.12
N HIS A 54 0.76 -22.76 -1.86
CA HIS A 54 1.71 -23.25 -0.88
C HIS A 54 1.17 -24.44 -0.10
N PHE A 55 2.08 -25.15 0.55
CA PHE A 55 1.82 -26.12 1.61
C PHE A 55 2.46 -25.60 2.90
N MET A 56 2.05 -26.15 4.05
CA MET A 56 2.58 -25.70 5.35
C MET A 56 4.11 -25.83 5.44
N GLN A 57 4.74 -26.82 4.80
CA GLN A 57 6.21 -26.89 4.83
C GLN A 57 6.91 -25.73 4.11
N ASN A 58 6.23 -25.03 3.19
CA ASN A 58 6.81 -23.85 2.54
C ASN A 58 6.97 -22.68 3.53
N TYR A 59 6.31 -22.76 4.69
CA TYR A 59 6.42 -21.78 5.77
C TYR A 59 7.61 -22.01 6.71
N LYS A 60 8.52 -22.91 6.35
CA LYS A 60 9.80 -23.08 7.06
C LYS A 60 10.85 -22.15 6.46
N ILE A 61 11.30 -21.16 7.23
CA ILE A 61 12.40 -20.26 6.83
C ILE A 61 13.69 -21.08 6.69
N PRO A 62 14.37 -21.03 5.51
CA PRO A 62 15.68 -21.65 5.34
C PRO A 62 16.76 -21.02 6.23
N ASP A 63 17.74 -21.82 6.66
CA ASP A 63 18.83 -21.33 7.52
C ASP A 63 19.58 -20.16 6.86
N GLY A 64 19.72 -19.06 7.60
CA GLY A 64 20.40 -17.84 7.14
C GLY A 64 19.55 -16.87 6.31
N MET A 65 18.30 -17.22 5.97
CA MET A 65 17.37 -16.32 5.29
C MET A 65 16.72 -15.35 6.29
N SER A 66 16.68 -14.06 5.98
CA SER A 66 15.96 -13.09 6.80
C SER A 66 14.44 -13.20 6.62
N ILE A 67 13.66 -12.70 7.58
CA ILE A 67 12.19 -12.65 7.45
C ILE A 67 11.78 -11.82 6.23
N GLY A 68 12.49 -10.72 5.95
CA GLY A 68 12.18 -9.87 4.78
C GLY A 68 12.42 -10.57 3.45
N ASP A 69 13.51 -11.33 3.35
CA ASP A 69 13.81 -12.15 2.16
C ASP A 69 12.79 -13.27 2.01
N PHE A 70 12.37 -13.89 3.13
CA PHE A 70 11.37 -14.94 3.13
C PHE A 70 9.98 -14.43 2.68
N VAL A 71 9.54 -13.29 3.22
CA VAL A 71 8.30 -12.60 2.82
C VAL A 71 8.31 -12.31 1.32
N SER A 72 9.44 -11.82 0.80
CA SER A 72 9.60 -11.53 -0.63
C SER A 72 9.64 -12.80 -1.48
N HIS A 73 10.31 -13.87 -1.01
CA HIS A 73 10.41 -15.15 -1.71
C HIS A 73 9.04 -15.82 -1.92
N LEU A 74 8.16 -15.73 -0.93
CA LEU A 74 6.79 -16.26 -1.02
C LEU A 74 5.78 -15.25 -1.61
N HIS A 75 6.22 -14.04 -1.96
CA HIS A 75 5.38 -12.92 -2.40
C HIS A 75 4.18 -12.69 -1.46
N LEU A 76 4.47 -12.67 -0.15
CA LEU A 76 3.47 -12.34 0.86
C LEU A 76 3.23 -10.83 0.84
N PHE A 77 1.95 -10.45 1.01
CA PHE A 77 1.41 -9.08 0.85
C PHE A 77 1.16 -8.65 -0.60
N GLU A 78 1.76 -9.29 -1.61
CA GLU A 78 1.43 -9.03 -3.02
C GLU A 78 0.24 -9.84 -3.51
N GLN A 79 0.19 -11.10 -3.13
CA GLN A 79 -0.87 -12.02 -3.52
C GLN A 79 -1.33 -12.81 -2.31
N THR A 80 -2.57 -13.26 -2.36
CA THR A 80 -3.10 -14.12 -1.30
C THR A 80 -2.32 -15.42 -1.26
N SER A 81 -1.75 -15.75 -0.10
CA SER A 81 -1.05 -17.01 0.09
C SER A 81 -2.05 -18.13 0.39
N TRP A 82 -2.23 -19.04 -0.58
CA TRP A 82 -3.16 -20.15 -0.47
C TRP A 82 -2.44 -21.39 0.07
N ILE A 83 -2.71 -21.76 1.31
CA ILE A 83 -2.01 -22.83 2.03
C ILE A 83 -2.90 -24.08 2.08
N PHE A 84 -2.56 -25.09 1.30
CA PHE A 84 -3.25 -26.39 1.30
C PHE A 84 -2.81 -27.22 2.50
N CYS A 85 -3.64 -27.21 3.55
CA CYS A 85 -3.32 -27.78 4.85
C CYS A 85 -3.47 -29.31 4.86
N ASN A 86 -4.34 -29.87 4.03
CA ASN A 86 -4.51 -31.33 3.89
C ASN A 86 -4.04 -31.84 2.53
N GLY A 87 -3.02 -31.21 1.94
CA GLY A 87 -2.49 -31.61 0.64
C GLY A 87 -3.46 -31.32 -0.52
N ARG A 88 -3.19 -31.90 -1.68
CA ARG A 88 -3.98 -31.70 -2.92
C ARG A 88 -4.13 -32.99 -3.70
N ASN A 89 -5.34 -33.29 -4.16
CA ASN A 89 -5.60 -34.46 -5.01
C ASN A 89 -5.03 -34.31 -6.42
N ASP A 90 -4.99 -33.08 -6.96
CA ASP A 90 -4.47 -32.78 -8.29
C ASP A 90 -2.94 -32.63 -8.36
N TYR A 91 -2.26 -32.67 -7.20
CA TYR A 91 -0.82 -32.45 -7.11
C TYR A 91 -0.04 -33.77 -7.11
N GLN A 92 0.84 -33.93 -8.09
CA GLN A 92 1.64 -35.16 -8.26
C GLN A 92 2.88 -35.25 -7.34
N GLY A 93 3.10 -34.25 -6.48
CA GLY A 93 4.19 -34.28 -5.49
C GLY A 93 3.80 -34.99 -4.20
N ASN A 94 4.70 -34.96 -3.21
CA ASN A 94 4.54 -35.67 -1.93
C ASN A 94 3.62 -34.96 -0.92
N GLU A 95 2.49 -34.42 -1.39
CA GLU A 95 1.49 -33.72 -0.56
C GLU A 95 0.09 -34.27 -0.82
N SER A 96 -0.07 -35.58 -0.64
CA SER A 96 -1.36 -36.27 -0.73
C SER A 96 -2.20 -36.07 0.54
N PRO A 97 -3.54 -36.01 0.45
CA PRO A 97 -4.40 -35.94 1.62
C PRO A 97 -4.29 -37.17 2.51
N SER A 98 -4.62 -37.00 3.78
CA SER A 98 -4.58 -38.08 4.78
C SER A 98 -5.77 -38.03 5.73
N ASP A 99 -6.04 -39.14 6.43
CA ASP A 99 -7.05 -39.19 7.48
C ASP A 99 -6.68 -38.31 8.69
N GLU A 100 -7.67 -37.97 9.52
CA GLU A 100 -7.48 -37.06 10.67
C GLU A 100 -6.33 -37.48 11.61
N ILE A 101 -6.16 -38.78 11.87
CA ILE A 101 -5.16 -39.25 12.82
C ILE A 101 -3.76 -39.17 12.21
N THR A 102 -3.62 -39.54 10.94
CA THR A 102 -2.36 -39.40 10.21
C THR A 102 -1.99 -37.93 10.04
N TRP A 103 -2.96 -37.06 9.75
CA TRP A 103 -2.76 -35.62 9.65
C TRP A 103 -2.22 -35.05 10.97
N ILE A 104 -2.85 -35.36 12.10
CA ILE A 104 -2.40 -34.90 13.43
C ILE A 104 -0.96 -35.34 13.71
N LYS A 105 -0.59 -36.58 13.36
CA LYS A 105 0.76 -37.11 13.60
C LYS A 105 1.84 -36.44 12.75
N THR A 106 1.49 -36.00 11.53
CA THR A 106 2.49 -35.62 10.51
C THR A 106 2.50 -34.13 10.19
N LYS A 107 1.37 -33.43 10.33
CA LYS A 107 1.18 -32.05 9.88
C LYS A 107 0.99 -31.04 11.03
N MET A 108 0.65 -31.49 12.25
CA MET A 108 0.39 -30.59 13.39
C MET A 108 1.57 -29.69 13.74
N THR A 109 2.82 -30.20 13.66
CA THR A 109 4.02 -29.37 13.90
C THR A 109 4.17 -28.30 12.82
N LEU A 110 3.96 -28.66 11.55
CA LEU A 110 4.03 -27.71 10.44
C LEU A 110 2.97 -26.61 10.56
N LEU A 111 1.76 -26.96 11.00
CA LEU A 111 0.71 -25.99 11.30
C LEU A 111 1.17 -24.99 12.37
N ARG A 112 1.68 -25.49 13.52
CA ARG A 112 2.18 -24.63 14.61
C ARG A 112 3.29 -23.71 14.13
N ASP A 113 4.27 -24.24 13.40
CA ASP A 113 5.39 -23.45 12.90
C ASP A 113 4.91 -22.36 11.93
N SER A 114 3.99 -22.70 11.01
CA SER A 114 3.43 -21.75 10.03
C SER A 114 2.65 -20.63 10.72
N VAL A 115 1.75 -20.98 11.65
CA VAL A 115 0.92 -20.00 12.38
C VAL A 115 1.79 -19.13 13.27
N SER A 116 2.75 -19.71 14.00
CA SER A 116 3.67 -18.96 14.86
C SER A 116 4.52 -17.99 14.05
N LEU A 117 4.98 -18.39 12.86
CA LEU A 117 5.71 -17.50 11.98
C LEU A 117 4.83 -16.32 11.54
N ILE A 118 3.62 -16.59 11.07
CA ILE A 118 2.69 -15.55 10.62
C ILE A 118 2.35 -14.59 11.76
N CYS A 119 1.91 -15.09 12.91
CA CYS A 119 1.39 -14.26 14.01
C CYS A 119 2.47 -13.52 14.78
N LYS A 120 3.69 -14.06 14.90
CA LYS A 120 4.74 -13.48 15.75
C LYS A 120 5.82 -12.74 14.99
N GLN A 121 6.02 -13.03 13.70
CA GLN A 121 7.14 -12.47 12.93
C GLN A 121 6.71 -11.70 11.67
N ILE A 122 5.58 -12.06 11.04
CA ILE A 122 5.16 -11.44 9.77
C ILE A 122 4.06 -10.39 9.98
N LEU A 123 2.98 -10.78 10.66
CA LEU A 123 1.83 -9.91 10.93
C LEU A 123 1.82 -9.56 12.42
N PRO A 124 2.12 -8.31 12.79
CA PRO A 124 2.03 -7.88 14.18
C PRO A 124 0.62 -8.12 14.75
N ILE A 125 0.53 -8.45 16.04
CA ILE A 125 -0.76 -8.58 16.74
C ILE A 125 -1.56 -7.29 16.56
N GLY A 126 -2.86 -7.43 16.30
CA GLY A 126 -3.73 -6.32 15.95
C GLY A 126 -3.39 -5.72 14.57
N THR A 127 -3.07 -6.53 13.58
CA THR A 127 -3.04 -6.07 12.17
C THR A 127 -3.88 -6.97 11.26
N PHE A 128 -4.42 -8.04 11.81
CA PHE A 128 -5.18 -9.06 11.10
C PHE A 128 -6.32 -9.65 11.94
N THR A 129 -7.32 -10.21 11.27
CA THR A 129 -8.42 -10.97 11.87
C THR A 129 -8.44 -12.37 11.26
N VAL A 130 -8.61 -13.40 12.09
CA VAL A 130 -8.77 -14.79 11.65
C VAL A 130 -10.26 -15.08 11.50
N VAL A 131 -10.67 -15.62 10.36
CA VAL A 131 -12.07 -15.98 10.09
C VAL A 131 -12.13 -17.48 9.78
N LEU A 132 -12.77 -18.24 10.68
CA LEU A 132 -13.07 -19.66 10.49
C LEU A 132 -14.41 -19.81 9.76
N LEU A 133 -14.37 -20.43 8.58
CA LEU A 133 -15.54 -20.76 7.78
C LEU A 133 -15.81 -22.26 7.90
N LEU A 134 -16.87 -22.62 8.63
CA LEU A 134 -17.25 -24.01 8.87
C LEU A 134 -18.36 -24.42 7.89
N THR A 135 -17.99 -24.63 6.62
CA THR A 135 -18.91 -24.90 5.49
C THR A 135 -19.16 -26.40 5.24
N SER A 136 -18.30 -27.27 5.75
CA SER A 136 -18.52 -28.73 5.77
C SER A 136 -18.29 -29.32 7.17
N PRO A 137 -18.57 -30.63 7.39
CA PRO A 137 -18.36 -31.28 8.68
C PRO A 137 -17.00 -30.96 9.32
N VAL A 138 -17.02 -30.55 10.58
CA VAL A 138 -15.81 -30.13 11.31
C VAL A 138 -14.98 -31.34 11.71
N GLU A 139 -13.76 -31.40 11.20
CA GLU A 139 -12.76 -32.43 11.51
C GLU A 139 -11.72 -31.91 12.52
N LYS A 140 -11.01 -32.83 13.20
CA LYS A 140 -10.00 -32.49 14.22
C LYS A 140 -8.89 -31.54 13.72
N PRO A 141 -8.37 -31.63 12.48
CA PRO A 141 -7.38 -30.66 11.98
C PRO A 141 -7.85 -29.21 12.07
N LEU A 142 -9.13 -28.95 11.77
CA LEU A 142 -9.72 -27.61 11.84
C LEU A 142 -9.85 -27.13 13.29
N LEU A 143 -10.28 -28.01 14.20
CA LEU A 143 -10.34 -27.72 15.64
C LEU A 143 -8.95 -27.35 16.19
N HIS A 144 -7.94 -28.14 15.85
CA HIS A 144 -6.56 -27.88 16.25
C HIS A 144 -6.04 -26.54 15.73
N THR A 145 -6.43 -26.15 14.51
CA THR A 145 -6.05 -24.87 13.91
C THR A 145 -6.54 -23.68 14.72
N PHE A 146 -7.79 -23.71 15.19
CA PHE A 146 -8.31 -22.69 16.11
C PHE A 146 -7.40 -22.53 17.35
N ASN A 147 -7.07 -23.63 18.03
CA ASN A 147 -6.25 -23.56 19.25
C ASN A 147 -4.85 -23.00 18.99
N VAL A 148 -4.24 -23.34 17.85
CA VAL A 148 -2.92 -22.80 17.48
C VAL A 148 -2.99 -21.29 17.28
N PHE A 149 -3.96 -20.80 16.49
CA PHE A 149 -4.17 -19.36 16.32
C PHE A 149 -4.46 -18.67 17.65
N PHE A 150 -5.40 -19.18 18.44
CA PHE A 150 -5.76 -18.59 19.72
C PHE A 150 -4.57 -18.47 20.67
N THR A 151 -3.72 -19.51 20.72
CA THR A 151 -2.52 -19.51 21.57
C THR A 151 -1.46 -18.53 21.06
N ASP A 152 -1.17 -18.53 19.76
CA ASP A 152 -0.11 -17.68 19.18
C ASP A 152 -0.52 -16.21 19.05
N MET A 153 -1.81 -15.93 19.08
CA MET A 153 -2.37 -14.58 19.22
C MET A 153 -2.53 -14.16 20.69
N GLU A 154 -1.96 -14.92 21.64
CA GLU A 154 -1.97 -14.63 23.08
C GLU A 154 -3.38 -14.39 23.65
N GLY A 155 -4.38 -15.07 23.10
CA GLY A 155 -5.77 -14.98 23.52
C GLY A 155 -6.53 -13.75 23.03
N HIS A 156 -6.02 -13.01 22.03
CA HIS A 156 -6.70 -11.85 21.46
C HIS A 156 -8.02 -12.20 20.76
N ASP A 157 -9.06 -11.35 20.94
CA ASP A 157 -10.43 -11.55 20.43
C ASP A 157 -10.60 -11.34 18.90
N ASP A 158 -9.53 -11.45 18.11
CA ASP A 158 -9.54 -11.20 16.65
C ASP A 158 -9.83 -12.49 15.84
N ILE A 159 -10.60 -13.42 16.40
CA ILE A 159 -10.97 -14.69 15.76
C ILE A 159 -12.49 -14.76 15.65
N ILE A 160 -13.01 -14.85 14.43
CA ILE A 160 -14.44 -14.95 14.12
C ILE A 160 -14.77 -16.32 13.56
N CYS A 161 -15.87 -16.93 13.98
CA CYS A 161 -16.39 -18.17 13.41
C CYS A 161 -17.69 -17.92 12.66
N ILE A 162 -17.81 -18.45 11.44
CA ILE A 162 -19.05 -18.40 10.64
C ILE A 162 -19.44 -19.83 10.28
N SER A 163 -20.67 -20.23 10.62
CA SER A 163 -21.21 -21.54 10.26
C SER A 163 -22.71 -21.48 9.98
N GLU A 164 -23.13 -22.03 8.84
CA GLU A 164 -24.56 -22.24 8.57
C GLU A 164 -25.13 -23.37 9.43
N SER A 165 -24.36 -24.44 9.64
CA SER A 165 -24.80 -25.63 10.37
C SER A 165 -24.59 -25.46 11.87
N GLU A 166 -25.68 -25.50 12.63
CA GLU A 166 -25.62 -25.51 14.10
C GLU A 166 -24.85 -26.73 14.63
N ASP A 167 -24.95 -27.90 13.97
CA ASP A 167 -24.22 -29.10 14.38
C ASP A 167 -22.69 -28.93 14.21
N ASN A 168 -22.26 -28.35 13.09
CA ASN A 168 -20.85 -28.04 12.86
C ASN A 168 -20.35 -27.01 13.86
N TYR A 169 -21.14 -25.97 14.10
CA TYR A 169 -20.84 -24.96 15.11
C TYR A 169 -20.72 -25.56 16.51
N GLN A 170 -21.67 -26.38 16.97
CA GLN A 170 -21.65 -26.98 18.30
C GLN A 170 -20.41 -27.86 18.53
N LYS A 171 -20.00 -28.63 17.51
CA LYS A 171 -18.76 -29.42 17.57
C LYS A 171 -17.53 -28.54 17.75
N TRP A 172 -17.46 -27.43 17.01
CA TRP A 172 -16.36 -26.47 17.15
C TRP A 172 -16.42 -25.70 18.47
N GLN A 173 -17.60 -25.24 18.88
CA GLN A 173 -17.86 -24.50 20.11
C GLN A 173 -17.40 -25.31 21.33
N HIS A 174 -17.81 -26.58 21.44
CA HIS A 174 -17.41 -27.41 22.58
C HIS A 174 -15.90 -27.50 22.74
N PHE A 175 -15.16 -27.47 21.64
CA PHE A 175 -13.70 -27.48 21.65
C PHE A 175 -13.13 -26.09 21.97
N ALA A 176 -13.69 -25.03 21.40
CA ALA A 176 -13.22 -23.66 21.57
C ALA A 176 -13.46 -23.11 22.99
N GLU A 177 -14.59 -23.45 23.60
CA GLU A 177 -14.97 -23.01 24.96
C GLU A 177 -13.98 -23.46 26.04
N LEU A 178 -13.29 -24.58 25.80
CA LEU A 178 -12.23 -25.08 26.69
C LEU A 178 -11.01 -24.13 26.73
N SER A 179 -10.83 -23.31 25.69
CA SER A 179 -9.69 -22.40 25.53
C SER A 179 -10.02 -20.96 25.92
N CYS A 180 -11.19 -20.42 25.54
CA CYS A 180 -11.50 -18.99 25.70
C CYS A 180 -12.85 -18.67 26.39
N GLY A 181 -13.61 -19.68 26.80
CA GLY A 181 -14.88 -19.53 27.51
C GLY A 181 -16.08 -19.20 26.62
N THR A 182 -17.28 -19.59 27.09
CA THR A 182 -18.55 -19.49 26.34
C THR A 182 -18.92 -18.08 25.89
N GLU A 183 -18.69 -17.05 26.71
CA GLU A 183 -19.06 -15.68 26.33
C GLU A 183 -18.30 -15.20 25.09
N THR A 184 -16.98 -15.41 25.08
CA THR A 184 -16.09 -15.02 23.97
C THR A 184 -16.46 -15.75 22.69
N VAL A 185 -16.64 -17.08 22.78
CA VAL A 185 -17.02 -17.91 21.63
C VAL A 185 -18.34 -17.42 21.03
N ASN A 186 -19.36 -17.16 21.86
CA ASN A 186 -20.67 -16.70 21.39
C ASN A 186 -20.60 -15.31 20.74
N ARG A 187 -19.85 -14.37 21.32
CA ARG A 187 -19.73 -12.99 20.81
C ARG A 187 -18.98 -12.92 19.47
N SER A 188 -18.13 -13.90 19.19
CA SER A 188 -17.32 -13.94 17.98
C SER A 188 -17.85 -14.91 16.92
N SER A 189 -19.11 -15.31 17.00
CA SER A 189 -19.70 -16.31 16.10
C SER A 189 -20.94 -15.83 15.36
N VAL A 190 -21.05 -16.21 14.09
CA VAL A 190 -22.26 -16.08 13.25
C VAL A 190 -22.75 -17.48 12.91
N VAL A 191 -23.90 -17.86 13.47
CA VAL A 191 -24.42 -19.24 13.41
C VAL A 191 -25.81 -19.26 12.80
N GLY A 192 -26.11 -20.27 11.97
CA GLY A 192 -27.43 -20.49 11.39
C GLY A 192 -27.77 -19.57 10.20
N MET A 193 -26.90 -18.61 9.88
CA MET A 193 -27.04 -17.79 8.68
C MET A 193 -26.47 -18.53 7.48
N LYS A 194 -27.30 -18.67 6.42
CA LYS A 194 -26.83 -19.21 5.14
C LYS A 194 -25.71 -18.36 4.55
N MET A 195 -24.80 -18.97 3.82
CA MET A 195 -23.71 -18.23 3.15
C MET A 195 -24.24 -17.12 2.23
N SER A 196 -25.35 -17.37 1.52
CA SER A 196 -26.03 -16.36 0.70
C SER A 196 -26.55 -15.16 1.51
N HIS A 197 -27.02 -15.39 2.73
CA HIS A 197 -27.47 -14.32 3.64
C HIS A 197 -26.29 -13.54 4.23
N VAL A 198 -25.21 -14.22 4.62
CA VAL A 198 -23.96 -13.58 5.06
C VAL A 198 -23.41 -12.69 3.95
N ASN A 199 -23.30 -13.23 2.74
CA ASN A 199 -22.86 -12.49 1.56
C ASN A 199 -23.73 -11.26 1.30
N ALA A 200 -25.06 -11.41 1.24
CA ALA A 200 -25.97 -10.29 0.99
C ALA A 200 -25.93 -9.23 2.10
N THR A 201 -25.67 -9.63 3.34
CA THR A 201 -25.56 -8.71 4.49
C THR A 201 -24.26 -7.91 4.41
N LEU A 202 -23.13 -8.60 4.21
CA LEU A 202 -21.82 -7.95 4.15
C LEU A 202 -21.67 -7.08 2.90
N GLN A 203 -22.22 -7.48 1.75
CA GLN A 203 -22.23 -6.64 0.55
C GLN A 203 -23.04 -5.35 0.72
N ARG A 204 -24.06 -5.33 1.60
CA ARG A 204 -24.82 -4.12 1.91
C ARG A 204 -24.05 -3.15 2.80
N ILE A 205 -23.19 -3.68 3.66
CA ILE A 205 -22.39 -2.90 4.64
C ILE A 205 -21.06 -2.46 4.02
N GLN A 206 -20.49 -3.27 3.12
CA GLN A 206 -19.28 -2.93 2.37
C GLN A 206 -19.61 -1.83 1.35
N HIS A 207 -19.41 -0.57 1.71
CA HIS A 207 -19.61 0.58 0.84
C HIS A 207 -18.63 0.63 -0.35
N VAL A 208 -17.52 -0.12 -0.30
CA VAL A 208 -16.49 -0.18 -1.33
C VAL A 208 -16.41 -1.60 -1.88
N THR A 209 -16.77 -1.79 -3.14
CA THR A 209 -16.50 -3.03 -3.87
C THR A 209 -15.09 -2.98 -4.44
N THR A 210 -14.19 -3.89 -4.04
CA THR A 210 -12.86 -4.05 -4.65
C THR A 210 -12.93 -4.44 -6.13
N ARG A 211 -14.11 -4.88 -6.60
CA ARG A 211 -14.41 -5.27 -7.98
C ARG A 211 -14.78 -4.11 -8.90
N ALA A 212 -14.37 -2.89 -8.61
CA ALA A 212 -14.52 -1.80 -9.58
C ALA A 212 -13.75 -2.18 -10.86
N THR A 213 -14.45 -2.30 -11.99
CA THR A 213 -13.81 -2.61 -13.27
C THR A 213 -12.90 -1.44 -13.65
N LYS A 214 -11.60 -1.62 -13.47
CA LYS A 214 -10.59 -0.67 -13.92
C LYS A 214 -10.53 -0.69 -15.45
N HIS A 215 -10.12 0.42 -16.03
CA HIS A 215 -9.96 0.56 -17.47
C HIS A 215 -8.58 1.11 -17.78
N LEU A 216 -7.95 0.57 -18.82
CA LEU A 216 -6.68 1.04 -19.38
C LEU A 216 -6.90 1.58 -20.79
N SER A 217 -6.15 2.61 -21.16
CA SER A 217 -6.15 3.14 -22.51
C SER A 217 -5.43 2.20 -23.49
N THR A 218 -5.88 2.22 -24.74
CA THR A 218 -5.31 1.44 -25.85
C THR A 218 -4.73 2.35 -26.93
N HIS A 219 -3.83 1.80 -27.76
CA HIS A 219 -3.16 2.48 -28.86
C HIS A 219 -4.14 3.13 -29.85
N VAL A 220 -5.29 2.50 -30.09
CA VAL A 220 -6.34 3.01 -30.99
C VAL A 220 -7.27 4.05 -30.34
N LYS A 221 -6.87 4.62 -29.18
CA LYS A 221 -7.67 5.56 -28.37
C LYS A 221 -8.98 4.98 -27.84
N GLY A 222 -9.04 3.65 -27.73
CA GLY A 222 -10.09 2.94 -27.02
C GLY A 222 -9.71 2.68 -25.56
N GLN A 223 -10.52 1.87 -24.89
CA GLN A 223 -10.26 1.41 -23.53
C GLN A 223 -10.50 -0.10 -23.46
N CYS A 224 -9.76 -0.79 -22.61
CA CYS A 224 -10.00 -2.19 -22.26
C CYS A 224 -10.26 -2.34 -20.76
N PRO A 225 -11.11 -3.30 -20.35
CA PRO A 225 -11.29 -3.65 -18.94
C PRO A 225 -9.98 -4.23 -18.41
N PHE A 226 -9.63 -3.90 -17.18
CA PHE A 226 -8.43 -4.35 -16.50
C PHE A 226 -8.83 -5.14 -15.25
N GLU A 227 -8.57 -6.44 -15.28
CA GLU A 227 -8.98 -7.36 -14.22
C GLU A 227 -8.09 -7.24 -12.98
N THR A 228 -8.70 -7.28 -11.80
CA THR A 228 -7.99 -7.22 -10.51
C THR A 228 -6.90 -8.29 -10.39
N ARG A 229 -7.17 -9.54 -10.80
CA ARG A 229 -6.18 -10.61 -10.84
C ARG A 229 -4.91 -10.23 -11.60
N ASP A 230 -5.05 -9.56 -12.74
CA ASP A 230 -3.90 -9.25 -13.58
C ASP A 230 -3.12 -8.04 -13.03
N GLU A 231 -3.81 -7.11 -12.38
CA GLU A 231 -3.16 -6.06 -11.58
C GLU A 231 -2.34 -6.63 -10.41
N GLU A 232 -2.90 -7.57 -9.65
CA GLU A 232 -2.23 -8.24 -8.53
C GLU A 232 -1.04 -9.11 -9.00
N ARG A 233 -1.03 -9.54 -10.27
CA ARG A 233 0.12 -10.21 -10.88
C ARG A 233 1.23 -9.22 -11.23
N MET A 234 0.91 -7.98 -11.56
CA MET A 234 1.88 -6.91 -11.83
C MET A 234 2.26 -6.14 -10.55
N TYR A 235 2.51 -6.88 -9.48
CA TYR A 235 2.62 -6.36 -8.11
C TYR A 235 3.75 -5.35 -7.88
N SER A 236 4.77 -5.30 -8.74
CA SER A 236 5.86 -4.31 -8.66
C SER A 236 5.47 -2.91 -9.13
N LEU A 237 4.26 -2.76 -9.67
CA LEU A 237 3.72 -1.51 -10.19
C LEU A 237 2.50 -1.06 -9.36
N GLU A 238 2.37 0.25 -9.17
CA GLU A 238 1.12 0.91 -8.79
C GLU A 238 0.49 1.46 -10.08
N ILE A 239 -0.48 0.74 -10.64
CA ILE A 239 -1.04 1.04 -11.97
C ILE A 239 -2.18 2.05 -11.85
N LEU A 240 -2.11 3.10 -12.68
CA LEU A 240 -3.11 4.16 -12.71
C LEU A 240 -4.12 3.90 -13.84
N SER A 241 -5.39 3.72 -13.46
CA SER A 241 -6.50 3.51 -14.40
C SER A 241 -7.05 4.84 -14.95
N VAL A 242 -7.79 4.76 -16.06
CA VAL A 242 -8.41 5.94 -16.71
C VAL A 242 -9.37 6.69 -15.77
N TYR A 243 -10.20 5.95 -15.05
CA TYR A 243 -11.24 6.42 -14.13
C TYR A 243 -10.82 6.29 -12.67
N HIS A 244 -9.52 6.32 -12.38
CA HIS A 244 -9.03 6.13 -11.02
C HIS A 244 -9.72 7.08 -10.04
N CYS A 245 -10.22 6.53 -8.92
CA CYS A 245 -11.00 7.19 -7.88
C CYS A 245 -12.45 7.59 -8.24
N ASP A 246 -12.95 7.35 -9.46
CA ASP A 246 -14.33 7.70 -9.83
C ASP A 246 -15.39 6.86 -9.09
N GLU A 247 -15.00 5.70 -8.56
CA GLU A 247 -15.85 4.81 -7.74
C GLU A 247 -16.08 5.29 -6.29
N SER A 248 -15.49 6.43 -5.90
CA SER A 248 -15.64 6.98 -4.56
C SER A 248 -17.09 7.41 -4.29
N SER A 249 -17.67 6.95 -3.18
CA SER A 249 -19.04 7.31 -2.80
C SER A 249 -19.13 8.74 -2.22
N ASP A 250 -20.29 9.39 -2.40
CA ASP A 250 -20.55 10.72 -1.83
C ASP A 250 -20.36 10.74 -0.30
N ASP A 251 -20.82 9.69 0.39
CA ASP A 251 -20.64 9.54 1.84
C ASP A 251 -19.15 9.51 2.24
N PHE A 252 -18.32 8.79 1.49
CA PHE A 252 -16.87 8.74 1.73
C PHE A 252 -16.23 10.09 1.48
N ILE A 253 -16.61 10.76 0.38
CA ILE A 253 -16.06 12.07 0.02
C ILE A 253 -16.38 13.10 1.11
N GLU A 254 -17.62 13.15 1.59
CA GLU A 254 -18.00 14.10 2.63
C GLU A 254 -17.27 13.82 3.94
N ALA A 255 -17.07 12.54 4.28
CA ALA A 255 -16.37 12.14 5.50
C ALA A 255 -14.85 12.43 5.44
N GLU A 256 -14.20 12.21 4.30
CA GLU A 256 -12.73 12.16 4.22
C GLU A 256 -12.07 13.32 3.47
N LYS A 257 -12.79 14.14 2.69
CA LYS A 257 -12.17 15.20 1.85
C LYS A 257 -11.28 16.17 2.65
N GLU A 258 -11.73 16.59 3.83
CA GLU A 258 -11.00 17.52 4.69
C GLU A 258 -9.76 16.85 5.29
N ASN A 259 -9.89 15.59 5.71
CA ASN A 259 -8.78 14.81 6.22
C ASN A 259 -7.71 14.61 5.13
N ILE A 260 -8.12 14.23 3.92
CA ILE A 260 -7.22 14.03 2.77
C ILE A 260 -6.50 15.33 2.39
N GLU A 261 -7.20 16.47 2.37
CA GLU A 261 -6.59 17.78 2.08
C GLU A 261 -5.64 18.20 3.21
N ARG A 262 -6.04 18.03 4.47
CA ARG A 262 -5.23 18.33 5.65
C ARG A 262 -3.94 17.52 5.68
N GLN A 263 -3.99 16.21 5.45
CA GLN A 263 -2.80 15.36 5.44
C GLN A 263 -1.78 15.80 4.38
N PHE A 264 -2.26 16.21 3.20
CA PHE A 264 -1.38 16.72 2.14
C PHE A 264 -0.68 18.01 2.56
N TYR A 265 -1.42 19.03 3.03
CA TYR A 265 -0.81 20.31 3.42
C TYR A 265 0.00 20.25 4.71
N HIS A 266 -0.24 19.23 5.54
CA HIS A 266 0.58 18.89 6.71
C HIS A 266 1.94 18.27 6.35
N GLY A 267 2.31 18.23 5.07
CA GLY A 267 3.59 17.71 4.59
C GLY A 267 3.56 16.23 4.20
N GLY A 268 2.37 15.64 4.12
CA GLY A 268 2.13 14.34 3.52
C GLY A 268 2.43 14.32 2.01
N ARG A 269 2.64 13.12 1.46
CA ARG A 269 2.76 12.93 0.02
C ARG A 269 1.39 13.14 -0.63
N VAL A 270 1.35 13.72 -1.84
CA VAL A 270 0.10 13.83 -2.60
C VAL A 270 -0.42 12.43 -2.97
N SER A 271 -1.70 12.18 -2.73
CA SER A 271 -2.39 10.97 -3.18
C SER A 271 -3.12 11.20 -4.50
N TRP A 272 -3.51 10.13 -5.19
CA TRP A 272 -4.39 10.24 -6.36
C TRP A 272 -5.73 10.87 -6.02
N MET A 273 -6.23 10.62 -4.80
CA MET A 273 -7.47 11.21 -4.29
C MET A 273 -7.38 12.74 -4.19
N ASN A 274 -6.21 13.30 -3.83
CA ASN A 274 -6.04 14.75 -3.81
C ASN A 274 -6.24 15.36 -5.22
N PHE A 275 -5.71 14.72 -6.27
CA PHE A 275 -5.91 15.19 -7.64
C PHE A 275 -7.36 15.00 -8.09
N TRP A 276 -7.96 13.86 -7.79
CA TRP A 276 -9.34 13.57 -8.15
C TRP A 276 -10.32 14.55 -7.49
N LEU A 277 -10.21 14.79 -6.18
CA LEU A 277 -11.06 15.74 -5.45
C LEU A 277 -10.93 17.17 -6.01
N ALA A 278 -9.72 17.57 -6.41
CA ALA A 278 -9.48 18.87 -7.05
C ALA A 278 -10.08 18.92 -8.47
N GLU A 279 -9.93 17.87 -9.28
CA GLU A 279 -10.52 17.77 -10.64
C GLU A 279 -12.05 17.86 -10.59
N LYS A 280 -12.67 17.19 -9.61
CA LYS A 280 -14.13 17.22 -9.35
C LYS A 280 -14.62 18.45 -8.58
N LYS A 281 -13.72 19.34 -8.15
CA LYS A 281 -14.03 20.57 -7.41
C LYS A 281 -14.66 20.37 -6.03
N PHE A 282 -14.39 19.23 -5.39
CA PHE A 282 -14.73 19.02 -3.97
C PHE A 282 -13.81 19.78 -3.03
N VAL A 283 -12.55 19.99 -3.43
CA VAL A 283 -11.55 20.78 -2.69
C VAL A 283 -10.90 21.80 -3.63
N GLY A 284 -10.11 22.72 -3.06
CA GLY A 284 -9.39 23.70 -3.86
C GLY A 284 -8.27 23.05 -4.70
N ASP A 285 -7.96 23.66 -5.85
CA ASP A 285 -6.97 23.13 -6.80
C ASP A 285 -5.60 22.86 -6.16
N VAL A 286 -4.96 21.77 -6.62
CA VAL A 286 -3.54 21.50 -6.38
C VAL A 286 -2.72 22.39 -7.33
N ILE A 287 -1.85 23.24 -6.78
CA ILE A 287 -1.05 24.19 -7.56
C ILE A 287 -0.16 23.41 -8.54
N GLN A 288 -0.31 23.73 -9.82
CA GLN A 288 0.52 23.19 -10.89
C GLN A 288 1.74 24.09 -11.08
N ARG A 289 2.92 23.59 -10.70
CA ARG A 289 4.20 24.28 -10.87
C ARG A 289 4.52 24.47 -12.36
N ASP A 290 5.30 25.50 -12.70
CA ASP A 290 5.75 25.74 -14.07
C ASP A 290 6.49 24.53 -14.66
N ALA A 291 7.25 23.83 -13.82
CA ALA A 291 7.97 22.60 -14.19
C ALA A 291 7.05 21.47 -14.72
N TYR A 292 5.76 21.45 -14.36
CA TYR A 292 4.81 20.52 -14.98
C TYR A 292 4.74 20.74 -16.48
N TRP A 293 4.70 22.00 -16.93
CA TRP A 293 4.59 22.34 -18.34
C TRP A 293 5.88 22.00 -19.09
N ASP A 294 7.03 22.19 -18.46
CA ASP A 294 8.33 21.78 -19.00
C ASP A 294 8.37 20.26 -19.22
N VAL A 295 7.96 19.46 -18.22
CA VAL A 295 7.89 18.00 -18.35
C VAL A 295 6.86 17.57 -19.40
N SER A 296 5.68 18.19 -19.41
CA SER A 296 4.61 17.88 -20.36
C SER A 296 5.02 18.17 -21.80
N LYS A 297 5.82 19.21 -22.02
CA LYS A 297 6.41 19.53 -23.32
C LYS A 297 7.40 18.44 -23.75
N LEU A 298 8.33 18.03 -22.87
CA LEU A 298 9.28 16.95 -23.15
C LEU A 298 8.57 15.61 -23.44
N LEU A 299 7.49 15.31 -22.71
CA LEU A 299 6.65 14.14 -22.97
C LEU A 299 5.99 14.20 -24.35
N SER A 300 5.41 15.35 -24.70
CA SER A 300 4.77 15.54 -26.00
C SER A 300 5.77 15.45 -27.15
N ASP A 301 7.00 15.95 -26.96
CA ASP A 301 8.07 15.86 -27.95
C ASP A 301 8.59 14.42 -28.11
N THR A 302 8.67 13.67 -27.01
CA THR A 302 9.08 12.24 -26.99
C THR A 302 8.10 11.33 -27.73
N GLN A 303 6.81 11.66 -27.75
CA GLN A 303 5.79 10.85 -28.42
C GLN A 303 5.78 11.03 -29.94
N LYS A 304 6.50 12.02 -30.47
CA LYS A 304 6.59 12.23 -31.93
C LYS A 304 7.49 11.16 -32.54
N TRP A 305 7.00 10.50 -33.58
CA TRP A 305 7.79 9.52 -34.31
C TRP A 305 9.06 10.16 -34.90
N SER A 306 10.20 9.51 -34.71
CA SER A 306 11.48 9.88 -35.30
C SER A 306 12.30 8.61 -35.57
N ILE A 307 13.14 8.62 -36.60
CA ILE A 307 14.04 7.49 -36.88
C ILE A 307 15.08 7.27 -35.77
N ASP A 308 15.43 8.34 -35.05
CA ASP A 308 16.36 8.31 -33.93
C ASP A 308 15.68 7.97 -32.60
N GLN A 309 14.35 7.77 -32.60
CA GLN A 309 13.58 7.50 -31.39
C GLN A 309 13.90 6.09 -30.87
N LEU A 310 14.40 6.04 -29.64
CA LEU A 310 14.63 4.82 -28.88
C LEU A 310 13.31 4.28 -28.32
N ALA A 311 13.26 2.97 -28.12
CA ALA A 311 12.12 2.29 -27.49
C ALA A 311 11.94 2.69 -26.02
N VAL A 312 13.02 3.09 -25.34
CA VAL A 312 13.01 3.57 -23.96
C VAL A 312 13.54 5.00 -23.95
N ASN A 313 12.74 5.95 -23.45
CA ASN A 313 13.19 7.32 -23.21
C ASN A 313 13.18 7.65 -21.71
N SER A 314 13.95 8.66 -21.30
CA SER A 314 14.06 9.10 -19.91
C SER A 314 13.86 10.61 -19.80
N ILE A 315 13.01 11.00 -18.84
CA ILE A 315 12.82 12.39 -18.41
C ILE A 315 13.11 12.43 -16.91
N ASN A 316 13.98 13.34 -16.47
CA ASN A 316 14.44 13.40 -15.10
C ASN A 316 14.01 14.72 -14.43
N ILE A 317 13.18 14.62 -13.41
CA ILE A 317 12.86 15.70 -12.50
C ILE A 317 13.89 15.68 -11.37
N TYR A 318 14.73 16.72 -11.30
CA TYR A 318 15.58 16.98 -10.14
C TYR A 318 14.93 18.06 -9.28
N HIS A 319 14.89 17.88 -7.96
CA HIS A 319 14.17 18.82 -7.12
C HIS A 319 14.82 19.07 -5.76
N HIS A 320 14.64 20.27 -5.21
CA HIS A 320 14.98 20.53 -3.82
C HIS A 320 14.01 19.79 -2.87
N PRO A 321 14.45 19.38 -1.67
CA PRO A 321 13.52 18.91 -0.64
C PRO A 321 12.45 19.97 -0.35
N GLY A 322 11.18 19.56 -0.31
CA GLY A 322 10.05 20.46 -0.04
C GLY A 322 9.62 21.37 -1.19
N SER A 323 10.23 21.29 -2.39
CA SER A 323 9.85 22.14 -3.53
C SER A 323 8.59 21.71 -4.28
N GLY A 324 8.02 20.55 -3.94
CA GLY A 324 6.88 19.96 -4.66
C GLY A 324 7.26 19.09 -5.87
N GLY A 325 8.53 18.67 -6.01
CA GLY A 325 8.99 17.83 -7.12
C GLY A 325 8.19 16.53 -7.30
N SER A 326 7.98 15.76 -6.22
CA SER A 326 7.13 14.55 -6.26
C SER A 326 5.68 14.87 -6.63
N THR A 327 5.13 16.00 -6.15
CA THR A 327 3.80 16.47 -6.56
C THR A 327 3.72 16.73 -8.06
N VAL A 328 4.74 17.37 -8.64
CA VAL A 328 4.82 17.60 -10.09
C VAL A 328 4.88 16.27 -10.85
N ALA A 329 5.74 15.34 -10.43
CA ALA A 329 5.90 14.05 -11.10
C ALA A 329 4.60 13.23 -11.09
N ARG A 330 3.91 13.17 -9.95
CA ARG A 330 2.60 12.52 -9.83
C ARG A 330 1.50 13.24 -10.60
N GLN A 331 1.52 14.58 -10.63
CA GLN A 331 0.55 15.37 -11.42
C GLN A 331 0.71 15.12 -12.93
N VAL A 332 1.95 14.96 -13.41
CA VAL A 332 2.24 14.56 -14.79
C VAL A 332 1.64 13.19 -15.09
N LEU A 333 1.84 12.20 -14.21
CA LEU A 333 1.22 10.88 -14.35
C LEU A 333 -0.31 10.96 -14.39
N TRP A 334 -0.90 11.69 -13.43
CA TRP A 334 -2.34 11.87 -13.31
C TRP A 334 -2.94 12.40 -14.61
N ASN A 335 -2.36 13.47 -15.16
CA ASN A 335 -2.91 14.12 -16.35
C ASN A 335 -2.70 13.34 -17.65
N ASN A 336 -1.78 12.36 -17.69
CA ASN A 336 -1.51 11.54 -18.88
C ASN A 336 -2.15 10.15 -18.83
N ARG A 337 -2.79 9.75 -17.72
CA ARG A 337 -3.40 8.40 -17.52
C ARG A 337 -4.45 7.99 -18.57
N LYS A 338 -5.00 8.95 -19.30
CA LYS A 338 -6.00 8.74 -20.36
C LYS A 338 -5.36 8.56 -21.73
N ASP A 339 -4.15 9.09 -21.92
CA ASP A 339 -3.44 9.12 -23.20
C ASP A 339 -2.29 8.11 -23.26
N LEU A 340 -1.79 7.67 -22.11
CA LEU A 340 -0.72 6.68 -21.95
C LEU A 340 -1.13 5.64 -20.90
N ARG A 341 -0.44 4.50 -20.87
CA ARG A 341 -0.50 3.60 -19.71
C ARG A 341 0.42 4.14 -18.64
N CYS A 342 -0.07 4.31 -17.42
CA CYS A 342 0.68 4.99 -16.36
C CYS A 342 0.85 4.07 -15.15
N ALA A 343 2.05 4.04 -14.58
CA ALA A 343 2.30 3.35 -13.33
C ALA A 343 3.44 3.97 -12.53
N VAL A 344 3.42 3.80 -11.21
CA VAL A 344 4.55 4.11 -10.32
C VAL A 344 5.31 2.82 -10.00
N VAL A 345 6.63 2.87 -10.08
CA VAL A 345 7.51 1.75 -9.72
C VAL A 345 7.61 1.66 -8.20
N LYS A 346 7.40 0.45 -7.67
CA LYS A 346 7.66 0.17 -6.25
C LYS A 346 9.16 -0.16 -6.08
N PRO A 347 9.93 0.64 -5.34
CA PRO A 347 11.40 0.55 -5.30
C PRO A 347 11.94 -0.74 -4.65
N SER A 348 11.10 -1.50 -3.95
CA SER A 348 11.50 -2.73 -3.26
C SER A 348 11.75 -3.92 -4.19
N TYR A 349 11.37 -3.82 -5.47
CA TYR A 349 11.51 -4.92 -6.45
C TYR A 349 12.71 -4.71 -7.35
N SER A 350 13.28 -5.79 -7.88
CA SER A 350 14.39 -5.72 -8.83
C SER A 350 13.96 -5.11 -10.17
N ALA A 351 14.93 -4.50 -10.86
CA ALA A 351 14.74 -3.94 -12.20
C ALA A 351 14.13 -4.95 -13.19
N THR A 352 14.54 -6.22 -13.12
CA THR A 352 14.03 -7.30 -13.98
C THR A 352 12.53 -7.52 -13.78
N ILE A 353 12.05 -7.66 -12.53
CA ILE A 353 10.62 -7.87 -12.24
C ILE A 353 9.80 -6.64 -12.64
N VAL A 354 10.32 -5.44 -12.39
CA VAL A 354 9.66 -4.19 -12.83
C VAL A 354 9.56 -4.14 -14.37
N SER A 355 10.61 -4.51 -15.09
CA SER A 355 10.62 -4.58 -16.55
C SER A 355 9.60 -5.59 -17.08
N GLU A 356 9.56 -6.80 -16.51
CA GLU A 356 8.58 -7.83 -16.88
C GLU A 356 7.14 -7.33 -16.71
N HIS A 357 6.81 -6.73 -15.57
CA HIS A 357 5.47 -6.17 -15.33
C HIS A 357 5.18 -4.96 -16.22
N ALA A 358 6.16 -4.11 -16.53
CA ALA A 358 5.96 -2.99 -17.45
C ALA A 358 5.66 -3.47 -18.88
N VAL A 359 6.33 -4.53 -19.34
CA VAL A 359 6.04 -5.17 -20.64
C VAL A 359 4.64 -5.79 -20.62
N GLN A 360 4.26 -6.49 -19.55
CA GLN A 360 2.90 -7.01 -19.40
C GLN A 360 1.85 -5.89 -19.44
N LEU A 361 2.09 -4.79 -18.71
CA LEU A 361 1.22 -3.62 -18.72
C LEU A 361 1.17 -2.99 -20.12
N ARG A 362 2.27 -2.94 -20.88
CA ARG A 362 2.28 -2.40 -22.25
C ARG A 362 1.44 -3.24 -23.21
N GLU A 363 1.53 -4.56 -23.11
CA GLU A 363 0.92 -5.50 -24.05
C GLU A 363 -0.48 -5.98 -23.63
N TYR A 364 -0.97 -5.56 -22.45
CA TYR A 364 -2.27 -5.96 -21.93
C TYR A 364 -3.39 -5.68 -22.95
N GLU A 365 -4.08 -6.73 -23.41
CA GLU A 365 -5.08 -6.69 -24.49
C GLU A 365 -4.60 -6.14 -25.86
N GLU A 366 -3.29 -5.91 -26.06
CA GLU A 366 -2.69 -5.39 -27.30
C GLU A 366 -1.64 -6.37 -27.85
N LYS A 367 -2.08 -7.25 -28.75
CA LYS A 367 -1.24 -8.38 -29.24
C LYS A 367 -0.17 -7.98 -30.27
N ASP A 368 -0.35 -6.86 -30.95
CA ASP A 368 0.65 -6.34 -31.90
C ASP A 368 1.68 -5.52 -31.13
N SER A 369 2.85 -6.10 -30.87
CA SER A 369 3.92 -5.45 -30.09
C SER A 369 4.41 -4.14 -30.72
N GLN A 370 4.17 -3.91 -32.02
CA GLN A 370 4.50 -2.66 -32.71
C GLN A 370 3.43 -1.58 -32.53
N LYS A 371 2.23 -1.94 -32.09
CA LYS A 371 1.07 -1.06 -31.93
C LYS A 371 0.46 -1.19 -30.53
N CYS A 372 1.31 -1.09 -29.52
CA CYS A 372 0.87 -0.96 -28.13
C CYS A 372 1.05 0.49 -27.69
N LEU A 373 0.19 0.94 -26.78
CA LEU A 373 0.32 2.26 -26.19
C LEU A 373 1.58 2.32 -25.29
N PRO A 374 2.40 3.39 -25.35
CA PRO A 374 3.56 3.50 -24.48
C PRO A 374 3.19 3.54 -23.00
N VAL A 375 4.09 3.02 -22.16
CA VAL A 375 3.96 3.06 -20.70
C VAL A 375 4.82 4.19 -20.13
N LEU A 376 4.21 5.10 -19.39
CA LEU A 376 4.86 6.14 -18.59
C LEU A 376 5.06 5.60 -17.17
N LEU A 377 6.30 5.29 -16.82
CA LEU A 377 6.72 4.77 -15.53
C LEU A 377 7.32 5.88 -14.68
N LEU A 378 6.71 6.16 -13.54
CA LEU A 378 7.27 7.07 -12.54
C LEU A 378 8.18 6.30 -11.58
N VAL A 379 9.43 6.75 -11.48
CA VAL A 379 10.44 6.20 -10.56
C VAL A 379 10.78 7.28 -9.53
N GLU A 380 10.23 7.18 -8.32
CA GLU A 380 10.47 8.12 -7.22
C GLU A 380 11.41 7.54 -6.17
N ASP A 381 12.27 8.38 -5.60
CA ASP A 381 13.10 8.03 -4.43
C ASP A 381 14.01 6.78 -4.63
N CYS A 382 14.20 6.31 -5.87
CA CYS A 382 15.19 5.26 -6.20
C CYS A 382 16.59 5.84 -6.42
N ASP A 383 17.60 5.03 -6.10
CA ASP A 383 18.99 5.34 -6.42
C ASP A 383 19.26 5.35 -7.94
N LYS A 384 20.49 5.71 -8.30
CA LYS A 384 20.89 5.81 -9.70
C LYS A 384 21.01 4.44 -10.36
N GLU A 385 21.59 3.49 -9.65
CA GLU A 385 21.88 2.14 -10.12
C GLU A 385 20.60 1.41 -10.52
N HIS A 386 19.59 1.40 -9.64
CA HIS A 386 18.31 0.76 -9.93
C HIS A 386 17.60 1.33 -11.17
N LEU A 387 17.66 2.65 -11.41
CA LEU A 387 17.08 3.24 -12.62
C LEU A 387 17.85 2.86 -13.88
N ASP A 388 19.18 2.86 -13.80
CA ASP A 388 20.04 2.51 -14.93
C ASP A 388 19.83 1.03 -15.30
N ASP A 389 19.72 0.16 -14.30
CA ASP A 389 19.37 -1.26 -14.46
C ASP A 389 17.97 -1.43 -15.07
N LEU A 390 16.95 -0.73 -14.54
CA LEU A 390 15.59 -0.79 -15.08
C LEU A 390 15.54 -0.34 -16.54
N LYS A 391 16.25 0.75 -16.87
CA LYS A 391 16.36 1.21 -18.25
C LYS A 391 16.97 0.13 -19.14
N HIS A 392 18.06 -0.49 -18.69
CA HIS A 392 18.72 -1.56 -19.42
C HIS A 392 17.78 -2.76 -19.66
N GLU A 393 17.08 -3.22 -18.62
CA GLU A 393 16.14 -4.34 -18.71
C GLU A 393 14.99 -4.05 -19.68
N LEU A 394 14.48 -2.82 -19.73
CA LEU A 394 13.44 -2.42 -20.68
C LEU A 394 13.96 -2.33 -22.13
N GLU A 395 15.21 -1.90 -22.31
CA GLU A 395 15.88 -1.90 -23.62
C GLU A 395 16.09 -3.33 -24.13
N VAL A 396 16.55 -4.24 -23.25
CA VAL A 396 16.71 -5.67 -23.55
C VAL A 396 15.36 -6.31 -23.90
N ALA A 397 14.31 -6.01 -23.14
CA ALA A 397 12.96 -6.50 -23.42
C ALA A 397 12.46 -6.01 -24.79
N SER A 398 12.66 -4.73 -25.10
CA SER A 398 12.28 -4.13 -26.39
C SER A 398 13.04 -4.76 -27.57
N TYR A 399 14.35 -4.99 -27.41
CA TYR A 399 15.17 -5.69 -28.41
C TYR A 399 14.70 -7.13 -28.62
N THR A 400 14.46 -7.88 -27.53
CA THR A 400 14.01 -9.28 -27.57
C THR A 400 12.66 -9.42 -28.28
N LYS A 401 11.77 -8.44 -28.09
CA LYS A 401 10.46 -8.34 -28.77
C LYS A 401 10.55 -7.86 -30.22
N LYS A 402 11.74 -7.55 -30.72
CA LYS A 402 12.00 -7.05 -32.08
C LYS A 402 11.17 -5.79 -32.39
N ILE A 403 11.10 -4.87 -31.44
CA ILE A 403 10.44 -3.58 -31.63
C ILE A 403 11.14 -2.82 -32.76
N ALA A 404 10.37 -2.32 -33.72
CA ALA A 404 10.90 -1.58 -34.85
C ALA A 404 11.48 -0.23 -34.38
N GLN A 405 12.61 0.15 -34.96
CA GLN A 405 13.23 1.44 -34.70
C GLN A 405 12.22 2.59 -34.93
N GLY A 406 12.24 3.58 -34.04
CA GLY A 406 11.27 4.68 -34.04
C GLY A 406 10.01 4.43 -33.21
N THR A 407 9.77 3.19 -32.76
CA THR A 407 8.63 2.85 -31.90
C THR A 407 8.96 3.09 -30.44
N LEU A 408 8.28 4.05 -29.81
CA LEU A 408 8.39 4.29 -28.38
C LEU A 408 7.58 3.24 -27.60
N CYS A 409 8.21 2.60 -26.61
CA CYS A 409 7.58 1.61 -25.73
C CYS A 409 7.42 2.12 -24.30
N PHE A 410 8.47 2.74 -23.77
CA PHE A 410 8.56 3.10 -22.36
C PHE A 410 9.11 4.52 -22.19
N ILE A 411 8.52 5.27 -21.28
CA ILE A 411 9.01 6.56 -20.82
C ILE A 411 9.29 6.44 -19.33
N LEU A 412 10.55 6.55 -18.94
CA LEU A 412 10.98 6.60 -17.55
C LEU A 412 10.95 8.06 -17.08
N LEU A 413 9.98 8.38 -16.23
CA LEU A 413 9.91 9.65 -15.51
C LEU A 413 10.59 9.47 -14.15
N SER A 414 11.86 9.85 -14.05
CA SER A 414 12.62 9.80 -12.80
C SER A 414 12.37 11.05 -11.97
N CYS A 415 12.09 10.91 -10.68
CA CYS A 415 11.96 12.05 -9.76
C CYS A 415 12.93 11.88 -8.59
N ARG A 416 13.97 12.73 -8.55
CA ARG A 416 15.06 12.65 -7.58
C ARG A 416 15.34 13.96 -6.87
N ARG A 417 15.68 13.84 -5.59
CA ARG A 417 16.18 14.97 -4.82
C ARG A 417 17.59 15.33 -5.27
N SER A 418 17.85 16.63 -5.33
CA SER A 418 19.19 17.16 -5.58
C SER A 418 19.38 18.45 -4.79
N HIS A 419 20.60 18.66 -4.30
CA HIS A 419 21.00 19.93 -3.70
C HIS A 419 21.21 21.04 -4.73
N ASN A 420 21.36 20.68 -6.01
CA ASN A 420 21.50 21.64 -7.11
C ASN A 420 20.80 21.15 -8.39
N PRO A 421 19.45 21.17 -8.43
CA PRO A 421 18.66 20.75 -9.58
C PRO A 421 18.97 21.53 -10.86
N GLU A 422 19.26 22.83 -10.74
CA GLU A 422 19.56 23.69 -11.88
C GLU A 422 20.83 23.26 -12.60
N LYS A 423 21.86 22.83 -11.85
CA LYS A 423 23.07 22.27 -12.43
C LYS A 423 22.75 21.01 -13.23
N MET A 424 21.97 20.09 -12.66
CA MET A 424 21.56 18.86 -13.35
C MET A 424 20.80 19.17 -14.66
N CYS A 425 19.94 20.20 -14.65
CA CYS A 425 19.21 20.65 -15.82
C CYS A 425 20.14 21.16 -16.94
N LYS A 426 21.24 21.84 -16.59
CA LYS A 426 22.22 22.33 -17.57
C LYS A 426 23.01 21.19 -18.23
N ASP A 427 23.20 20.08 -17.52
CA ASP A 427 23.96 18.94 -18.04
C ASP A 427 23.21 18.23 -19.18
N LEU A 428 21.87 18.11 -19.10
CA LEU A 428 21.02 17.49 -20.13
C LEU A 428 19.68 18.25 -20.28
N PRO A 429 19.65 19.41 -20.94
CA PRO A 429 18.47 20.29 -20.99
C PRO A 429 17.28 19.71 -21.76
N LEU A 430 17.49 18.66 -22.56
CA LEU A 430 16.43 17.98 -23.33
C LEU A 430 15.78 16.83 -22.55
N GLN A 431 16.28 16.51 -21.35
CA GLN A 431 15.78 15.40 -20.53
C GLN A 431 15.54 15.80 -19.08
N ASN A 432 16.25 16.81 -18.59
CA ASN A 432 16.24 17.18 -17.19
C ASN A 432 15.37 18.42 -16.96
N VAL A 433 14.54 18.37 -15.93
CA VAL A 433 13.71 19.48 -15.45
C VAL A 433 14.04 19.74 -13.98
N ALA A 434 14.21 21.01 -13.62
CA ALA A 434 14.51 21.43 -12.26
C ALA A 434 13.23 21.93 -11.55
N VAL A 435 12.94 21.40 -10.37
CA VAL A 435 11.91 21.92 -9.46
C VAL A 435 12.59 22.51 -8.23
N THR A 436 12.76 23.83 -8.23
CA THR A 436 13.48 24.53 -7.17
C THR A 436 12.52 25.21 -6.19
N HIS A 437 13.09 25.77 -5.13
CA HIS A 437 12.35 26.64 -4.21
C HIS A 437 11.98 27.98 -4.82
N LYS A 438 12.56 28.36 -5.96
CA LYS A 438 12.19 29.61 -6.64
C LYS A 438 10.85 29.45 -7.31
N LEU A 439 10.03 30.49 -7.17
CA LEU A 439 8.69 30.58 -7.74
C LEU A 439 8.68 31.66 -8.84
N SER A 440 8.03 31.36 -9.95
CA SER A 440 7.74 32.38 -10.96
C SER A 440 6.74 33.41 -10.44
N LYS A 441 6.57 34.52 -11.16
CA LYS A 441 5.59 35.55 -10.77
C LYS A 441 4.17 34.98 -10.69
N GLU A 442 3.85 34.07 -11.60
CA GLU A 442 2.53 33.43 -11.64
C GLU A 442 2.38 32.43 -10.50
N GLU A 443 3.37 31.57 -10.27
CA GLU A 443 3.34 30.66 -9.14
C GLU A 443 3.22 31.41 -7.81
N LYS A 444 3.95 32.52 -7.62
CA LYS A 444 3.83 33.37 -6.42
C LYS A 444 2.41 33.85 -6.19
N ARG A 445 1.71 34.26 -7.25
CA ARG A 445 0.31 34.67 -7.17
C ARG A 445 -0.59 33.51 -6.73
N GLN A 446 -0.38 32.33 -7.30
CA GLN A 446 -1.15 31.12 -6.96
C GLN A 446 -0.89 30.66 -5.52
N PHE A 447 0.37 30.61 -5.10
CA PHE A 447 0.77 30.28 -3.73
C PHE A 447 0.21 31.28 -2.73
N ALA A 448 0.28 32.58 -3.00
CA ALA A 448 -0.30 33.59 -2.12
C ALA A 448 -1.82 33.44 -1.99
N GLY A 449 -2.54 33.25 -3.10
CA GLY A 449 -3.99 33.06 -3.09
C GLY A 449 -4.42 31.77 -2.38
N LYS A 450 -3.70 30.66 -2.59
CA LYS A 450 -3.99 29.40 -1.89
C LYS A 450 -3.61 29.50 -0.41
N ARG A 451 -2.51 30.17 -0.07
CA ARG A 451 -2.08 30.40 1.32
C ARG A 451 -3.16 31.11 2.12
N GLN A 452 -3.74 32.18 1.58
CA GLN A 452 -4.83 32.91 2.25
C GLN A 452 -6.00 31.96 2.59
N LYS A 453 -6.44 31.15 1.62
CA LYS A 453 -7.53 30.18 1.84
C LYS A 453 -7.16 29.12 2.89
N LEU A 454 -5.92 28.64 2.87
CA LEU A 454 -5.44 27.65 3.82
C LEU A 454 -5.31 28.21 5.24
N GLU A 455 -4.89 29.46 5.39
CA GLU A 455 -4.81 30.16 6.69
C GLU A 455 -6.20 30.46 7.27
N GLU A 456 -7.24 30.57 6.44
CA GLU A 456 -8.63 30.68 6.88
C GLU A 456 -9.20 29.34 7.39
N GLN A 457 -8.70 28.21 6.88
CA GLN A 457 -9.21 26.87 7.16
C GLN A 457 -8.39 26.12 8.22
N TYR A 458 -7.09 26.34 8.28
CA TYR A 458 -6.14 25.57 9.08
C TYR A 458 -5.26 26.48 9.93
N GLN A 459 -4.86 25.98 11.10
CA GLN A 459 -3.86 26.67 11.93
C GLN A 459 -2.50 26.71 11.19
N PRO A 460 -1.67 27.76 11.39
CA PRO A 460 -0.39 27.94 10.70
C PRO A 460 0.56 26.73 10.82
N GLU A 461 0.45 25.99 11.92
CA GLU A 461 1.20 24.76 12.20
C GLU A 461 0.90 23.66 11.18
N PHE A 462 -0.36 23.54 10.73
CA PHE A 462 -0.81 22.48 9.81
C PHE A 462 -0.37 22.68 8.37
N ILE A 463 0.04 23.89 8.01
CA ILE A 463 0.39 24.25 6.63
C ILE A 463 1.85 24.68 6.52
N LEU A 464 2.68 24.35 7.52
CA LEU A 464 4.07 24.79 7.62
C LEU A 464 4.85 24.57 6.32
N THR A 465 4.83 23.36 5.77
CA THR A 465 5.60 23.04 4.56
C THR A 465 5.17 23.90 3.37
N PHE A 466 3.87 24.16 3.25
CA PHE A 466 3.30 25.06 2.25
C PHE A 466 3.75 26.52 2.47
N VAL A 467 3.73 27.00 3.71
CA VAL A 467 4.22 28.34 4.08
C VAL A 467 5.70 28.50 3.73
N LEU A 468 6.55 27.53 4.10
CA LEU A 468 7.98 27.55 3.78
C LEU A 468 8.21 27.64 2.26
N MET A 469 7.45 26.87 1.48
CA MET A 469 7.50 26.90 0.01
C MET A 469 7.00 28.24 -0.56
N SER A 470 5.92 28.82 -0.01
CA SER A 470 5.39 30.12 -0.44
C SER A 470 6.39 31.27 -0.27
N GLU A 471 7.31 31.15 0.69
CA GLU A 471 8.41 32.08 0.95
C GLU A 471 9.71 31.71 0.22
N GLU A 472 9.64 30.81 -0.77
CA GLU A 472 10.77 30.35 -1.59
C GLU A 472 11.96 29.80 -0.79
N PHE A 473 11.66 29.25 0.38
CA PHE A 473 12.67 28.85 1.37
C PHE A 473 13.72 29.93 1.69
N GLU A 474 13.33 31.21 1.72
CA GLU A 474 14.23 32.31 2.04
C GLU A 474 14.79 32.18 3.48
N HIS A 475 16.09 31.89 3.60
CA HIS A 475 16.74 31.48 4.84
C HIS A 475 16.39 32.35 6.06
N LYS A 476 16.42 33.69 5.92
CA LYS A 476 16.11 34.61 7.03
C LYS A 476 14.67 34.49 7.52
N LYS A 477 13.71 34.28 6.61
CA LYS A 477 12.30 34.12 6.95
C LYS A 477 12.04 32.74 7.54
N ILE A 478 12.62 31.69 6.95
CA ILE A 478 12.48 30.32 7.46
C ILE A 478 12.98 30.22 8.88
N VAL A 479 14.24 30.63 9.15
CA VAL A 479 14.85 30.42 10.47
C VAL A 479 13.97 31.05 11.55
N LYS A 480 13.54 32.29 11.34
CA LYS A 480 12.64 32.99 12.26
C LYS A 480 11.29 32.27 12.41
N TYR A 481 10.69 31.83 11.30
CA TYR A 481 9.40 31.15 11.33
C TYR A 481 9.47 29.80 12.05
N VAL A 482 10.47 28.98 11.73
CA VAL A 482 10.68 27.65 12.32
C VAL A 482 11.03 27.78 13.80
N GLU A 483 11.91 28.71 14.18
CA GLU A 483 12.23 29.00 15.59
C GLU A 483 10.97 29.37 16.38
N GLN A 484 10.14 30.27 15.85
CA GLN A 484 8.88 30.68 16.48
C GLN A 484 7.87 29.54 16.57
N PHE A 485 7.70 28.78 15.48
CA PHE A 485 6.84 27.61 15.43
C PHE A 485 7.25 26.58 16.49
N VAL A 486 8.53 26.21 16.55
CA VAL A 486 9.02 25.23 17.53
C VAL A 486 8.92 25.78 18.95
N LYS A 487 9.21 27.07 19.17
CA LYS A 487 9.07 27.69 20.48
C LYS A 487 7.64 27.66 20.99
N HIS A 488 6.67 27.92 20.11
CA HIS A 488 5.26 27.82 20.46
C HIS A 488 4.83 26.37 20.69
N LEU A 489 5.23 25.47 19.80
CA LEU A 489 4.97 24.03 19.89
C LEU A 489 5.46 23.42 21.21
N LEU A 490 6.65 23.83 21.67
CA LEU A 490 7.28 23.33 22.88
C LEU A 490 6.90 24.13 24.14
N GLN A 491 6.06 25.16 24.01
CA GLN A 491 5.68 26.00 25.13
C GLN A 491 4.95 25.19 26.20
N GLY A 492 5.53 25.11 27.40
CA GLY A 492 4.95 24.36 28.51
C GLY A 492 5.06 22.84 28.38
N ILE A 493 5.92 22.33 27.48
CA ILE A 493 6.14 20.90 27.33
C ILE A 493 6.77 20.29 28.58
N ASP A 494 6.27 19.12 29.00
CA ASP A 494 6.88 18.35 30.08
C ASP A 494 8.14 17.62 29.57
N HIS A 495 9.31 18.11 29.99
CA HIS A 495 10.61 17.53 29.60
C HIS A 495 10.85 16.12 30.16
N GLY A 496 10.14 15.71 31.22
CA GLY A 496 10.21 14.38 31.82
C GLY A 496 9.29 13.35 31.17
N SER A 497 8.33 13.79 30.36
CA SER A 497 7.36 12.91 29.70
C SER A 497 8.02 11.97 28.68
N VAL A 498 7.54 10.73 28.65
CA VAL A 498 7.94 9.71 27.66
C VAL A 498 7.60 10.17 26.24
N VAL A 499 6.50 10.91 26.05
CA VAL A 499 6.12 11.47 24.75
C VAL A 499 7.13 12.51 24.27
N THR A 500 7.63 13.37 25.16
CA THR A 500 8.69 14.34 24.82
C THR A 500 9.99 13.63 24.44
N ARG A 501 10.30 12.52 25.10
CA ARG A 501 11.43 11.67 24.72
C ARG A 501 11.24 11.03 23.34
N LEU A 502 10.02 10.59 23.01
CA LEU A 502 9.68 10.11 21.66
C LEU A 502 9.90 11.21 20.60
N ILE A 503 9.42 12.45 20.84
CA ILE A 503 9.67 13.60 19.96
C ILE A 503 11.17 13.78 19.73
N ARG A 504 12.00 13.76 20.78
CA ARG A 504 13.46 13.88 20.68
C ARG A 504 14.09 12.77 19.83
N TYR A 505 13.66 11.52 19.98
CA TYR A 505 14.20 10.40 19.20
C TYR A 505 13.86 10.50 17.71
N VAL A 506 12.60 10.83 17.39
CA VAL A 506 12.18 11.04 16.00
C VAL A 506 12.92 12.26 15.41
N ALA A 507 13.07 13.35 16.19
CA ALA A 507 13.81 14.54 15.77
C ALA A 507 15.28 14.27 15.49
N LEU A 508 15.94 13.49 16.36
CA LEU A 508 17.32 13.07 16.17
C LEU A 508 17.47 12.32 14.86
N LEU A 509 16.65 11.29 14.66
CA LEU A 509 16.70 10.45 13.47
C LEU A 509 16.43 11.26 12.20
N ASN A 510 15.39 12.10 12.18
CA ASN A 510 15.01 12.90 11.02
C ASN A 510 15.94 14.08 10.71
N THR A 511 16.77 14.50 11.68
CA THR A 511 17.80 15.51 11.45
C THR A 511 19.00 14.95 10.70
N TYR A 512 19.41 13.73 11.03
CA TYR A 512 20.67 13.15 10.53
C TYR A 512 20.48 12.10 9.43
N VAL A 513 19.31 11.45 9.37
CA VAL A 513 18.97 10.43 8.37
C VAL A 513 17.80 10.91 7.53
N GLN A 514 18.05 11.20 6.26
CA GLN A 514 17.02 11.69 5.35
C GLN A 514 15.93 10.62 5.12
N ASN A 515 14.66 11.05 5.06
CA ASN A 515 13.48 10.17 4.85
C ASN A 515 13.28 9.07 5.90
N SER A 516 13.97 9.16 7.04
CA SER A 516 13.77 8.23 8.13
C SER A 516 12.40 8.37 8.79
N PHE A 517 11.93 7.28 9.38
CA PHE A 517 10.69 7.18 10.12
C PHE A 517 10.84 6.10 11.20
N ILE A 518 9.93 6.08 12.16
CA ILE A 518 9.85 5.06 13.22
C ILE A 518 8.49 4.39 13.12
N SER A 519 8.42 3.05 13.12
CA SER A 519 7.12 2.36 13.10
C SER A 519 6.31 2.67 14.36
N GLN A 520 4.99 2.72 14.21
CA GLN A 520 4.07 2.98 15.31
C GLN A 520 4.19 1.92 16.41
N SER A 521 4.42 0.65 16.06
CA SER A 521 4.65 -0.43 17.02
C SER A 521 5.84 -0.18 17.96
N HIS A 522 6.95 0.37 17.46
CA HIS A 522 8.09 0.76 18.29
C HIS A 522 7.73 1.96 19.18
N CYS A 523 6.91 2.89 18.68
CA CYS A 523 6.43 4.03 19.46
C CYS A 523 5.49 3.58 20.59
N GLU A 524 4.53 2.69 20.30
CA GLU A 524 3.62 2.06 21.27
C GLU A 524 4.40 1.33 22.37
N THR A 525 5.43 0.57 21.99
CA THR A 525 6.34 -0.10 22.92
C THR A 525 7.04 0.90 23.84
N LEU A 526 7.57 1.99 23.29
CA LEU A 526 8.23 3.04 24.09
C LEU A 526 7.25 3.72 25.06
N LEU A 527 6.01 3.90 24.63
CA LEU A 527 4.91 4.50 25.41
C LEU A 527 4.26 3.50 26.39
N ALA A 528 4.68 2.23 26.39
CA ALA A 528 4.13 1.15 27.19
C ALA A 528 2.61 0.97 27.03
N LEU A 529 2.10 1.13 25.80
CA LEU A 529 0.67 0.99 25.51
C LEU A 529 0.27 -0.49 25.44
N THR A 530 -0.73 -0.88 26.23
CA THR A 530 -1.39 -2.18 26.11
C THR A 530 -2.68 -2.00 25.31
N ILE A 531 -2.72 -2.52 24.09
CA ILE A 531 -3.84 -2.33 23.16
C ILE A 531 -4.61 -3.64 23.08
N HIS A 532 -5.78 -3.68 23.73
CA HIS A 532 -6.61 -4.88 23.82
C HIS A 532 -7.59 -5.05 22.65
N MET A 533 -7.82 -3.99 21.87
CA MET A 533 -8.69 -4.04 20.69
C MET A 533 -8.13 -3.19 19.56
N ASP A 534 -7.84 -3.85 18.45
CA ASP A 534 -7.18 -3.25 17.30
C ASP A 534 -7.99 -2.12 16.62
N ARG A 535 -9.32 -2.20 16.61
CA ARG A 535 -10.17 -1.13 16.05
C ARG A 535 -9.95 0.24 16.71
N PHE A 536 -9.38 0.25 17.91
CA PHE A 536 -9.04 1.47 18.65
C PHE A 536 -7.54 1.72 18.71
N ARG A 537 -6.69 0.92 18.05
CA ARG A 537 -5.24 1.02 18.13
C ARG A 537 -4.75 2.41 17.73
N GLN A 538 -5.09 2.86 16.53
CA GLN A 538 -4.73 4.18 16.04
C GLN A 538 -5.25 5.29 16.95
N HIS A 539 -6.53 5.22 17.32
CA HIS A 539 -7.13 6.19 18.22
C HIS A 539 -6.49 6.19 19.62
N THR A 540 -6.06 5.03 20.13
CA THR A 540 -5.39 4.89 21.43
C THR A 540 -3.97 5.46 21.36
N PHE A 541 -3.25 5.17 20.28
CA PHE A 541 -1.94 5.76 20.02
C PHE A 541 -2.06 7.29 19.93
N GLU A 542 -2.92 7.82 19.07
CA GLU A 542 -3.14 9.26 18.95
C GLU A 542 -3.54 9.92 20.28
N ARG A 543 -4.44 9.30 21.07
CA ARG A 543 -4.81 9.82 22.39
C ARG A 543 -3.69 9.80 23.42
N SER A 544 -2.72 8.90 23.27
CA SER A 544 -1.54 8.84 24.14
C SER A 544 -0.50 9.93 23.82
N LEU A 545 -0.56 10.51 22.62
CA LEU A 545 0.31 11.60 22.22
C LEU A 545 -0.14 12.93 22.85
N SER A 546 0.84 13.77 23.18
CA SER A 546 0.62 15.16 23.57
C SER A 546 0.21 16.00 22.35
N GLU A 547 -0.46 17.13 22.56
CA GLU A 547 -0.79 18.05 21.45
C GLU A 547 0.43 18.45 20.60
N PRO A 548 1.61 18.76 21.19
CA PRO A 548 2.83 18.99 20.41
C PRO A 548 3.26 17.79 19.54
N ALA A 549 3.11 16.56 20.05
CA ALA A 549 3.44 15.36 19.30
C ALA A 549 2.48 15.16 18.11
N LYS A 550 1.18 15.36 18.32
CA LYS A 550 0.15 15.27 17.26
C LYS A 550 0.37 16.29 16.13
N LEU A 551 0.88 17.47 16.48
CA LEU A 551 1.17 18.53 15.51
C LEU A 551 2.46 18.30 14.74
N VAL A 552 3.47 17.68 15.34
CA VAL A 552 4.78 17.53 14.69
C VAL A 552 4.90 16.25 13.87
N PHE A 553 4.18 15.20 14.26
CA PHE A 553 4.26 13.91 13.60
C PHE A 553 3.36 13.85 12.37
N ILE A 554 3.95 13.41 11.26
CA ILE A 554 3.27 12.91 10.08
C ILE A 554 3.16 11.41 10.23
N HIS A 555 1.93 10.90 10.17
CA HIS A 555 1.66 9.47 10.07
C HIS A 555 1.84 9.02 8.62
N LEU A 556 2.62 7.97 8.45
CA LEU A 556 2.90 7.31 7.20
C LEU A 556 2.32 5.91 7.29
N ARG A 557 1.81 5.42 6.17
CA ARG A 557 1.34 4.04 6.05
C ARG A 557 2.05 3.41 4.88
N ASP A 558 2.65 2.26 5.10
CA ASP A 558 3.24 1.47 4.04
C ASP A 558 2.13 0.77 3.24
N ASP A 559 2.03 1.03 1.94
CA ASP A 559 0.93 0.52 1.11
C ASP A 559 0.97 -1.01 0.91
N ARG A 560 2.12 -1.65 1.12
CA ARG A 560 2.29 -3.10 0.99
C ARG A 560 1.92 -3.82 2.28
N THR A 561 2.55 -3.45 3.38
CA THR A 561 2.43 -4.13 4.68
C THR A 561 1.30 -3.56 5.53
N TYR A 562 0.79 -2.37 5.18
CA TYR A 562 -0.13 -1.55 5.98
C TYR A 562 0.45 -1.13 7.34
N ILE A 563 1.77 -1.25 7.53
CA ILE A 563 2.46 -0.84 8.75
C ILE A 563 2.43 0.69 8.84
N GLU A 564 1.99 1.18 9.99
CA GLU A 564 1.98 2.60 10.32
C GLU A 564 3.34 3.02 10.89
N SER A 565 3.77 4.23 10.56
CA SER A 565 5.00 4.83 11.04
C SER A 565 4.85 6.34 11.19
N ILE A 566 5.76 6.97 11.93
CA ILE A 566 5.77 8.41 12.15
C ILE A 566 7.11 9.03 11.77
N ARG A 567 7.06 10.27 11.31
CA ARG A 567 8.21 11.16 11.13
C ARG A 567 7.84 12.60 11.47
N ILE A 568 8.81 13.46 11.68
CA ILE A 568 8.62 14.90 11.84
C ILE A 568 8.37 15.56 10.49
N ILE A 569 7.48 16.56 10.51
CA ILE A 569 7.01 17.34 9.37
C ILE A 569 8.11 17.81 8.41
N HIS A 570 9.25 18.27 8.94
CA HIS A 570 10.36 18.78 8.14
C HIS A 570 11.71 18.67 8.88
N PRO A 571 12.85 18.40 8.18
CA PRO A 571 14.16 18.33 8.82
C PRO A 571 14.59 19.61 9.56
N PHE A 572 14.20 20.79 9.10
CA PHE A 572 14.47 22.06 9.82
C PHE A 572 13.73 22.13 11.15
N VAL A 573 12.49 21.61 11.21
CA VAL A 573 11.74 21.51 12.47
C VAL A 573 12.39 20.50 13.40
N ALA A 574 12.79 19.34 12.88
CA ALA A 574 13.48 18.32 13.66
C ALA A 574 14.77 18.89 14.29
N LYS A 575 15.57 19.60 13.50
CA LYS A 575 16.80 20.25 13.98
C LYS A 575 16.52 21.30 15.05
N GLU A 576 15.55 22.17 14.83
CA GLU A 576 15.18 23.22 15.78
C GLU A 576 14.62 22.64 17.09
N ILE A 577 13.83 21.56 17.02
CA ILE A 577 13.36 20.82 18.21
C ILE A 577 14.53 20.32 19.04
N LEU A 578 15.57 19.75 18.41
CA LEU A 578 16.77 19.33 19.12
C LEU A 578 17.52 20.49 19.75
N GLN A 579 17.52 21.67 19.13
CA GLN A 579 18.17 22.86 19.69
C GLN A 579 17.43 23.42 20.90
N GLN A 580 16.09 23.40 20.88
CA GLN A 580 15.27 23.94 21.97
C GLN A 580 14.99 22.94 23.09
N LEU A 581 15.00 21.62 22.81
CA LEU A 581 14.85 20.56 23.81
C LEU A 581 16.19 19.98 24.31
N GLY A 582 17.30 20.35 23.67
CA GLY A 582 18.65 19.84 23.91
C GLY A 582 19.31 20.34 25.18
#